data_AF-A0A1D1UGT5-F1
#
_entry.id   AF-A0A1D1UGT5-F1
#
_cell.length_a   1.000
_cell.length_b   1.000
_cell.length_c   1.000
_cell.angle_alpha   90.00
_cell.angle_beta   90.00
_cell.angle_gamma   90.00
#
_symmetry.space_group_name_H-M   'P 1'
#
loop_
_entity.id
_entity.type
_entity.pdbx_description
1 polymer ?
#
loop_
_entity_poly.entity_id
_entity_poly.type
_entity_poly.pdbx_seq_one_letter_code
_entity_poly.pdbx_strand_id
1 'polypeptide(L)'
;MAHPTTGLDEDKLKENLESVKEIVNKIKDQPWHMRRKMKLYRISQIYIGRYEGRLNRGRANAANLAKFFKQIRRNLENLIAVLQPWEERIKSIENRFGSAAASYFILLRWVIWINLIQTFFILGLVMVPELIWGEKNGETWRTTMTKEEISTALTWSTIYHYGGYIKYTPVYYGYYSDNPSFSFGYRLPLAYLATTLAILLHSFWAVLAKMATNVREGTGGGGTDQYQFATRSYCSWDYMIANRDTGDNKVAAISRAFKEYILEEHHRGEKDHNKWLRLFLRILAWVITGLLLALSVYILMQVMEWKKTFKDPNPSYFQSNAQALTFKGISLVFPELFEKLEHLEEYHPLINLRLHLTRIAMLNLVTNYALIQNWISEANEMVRTRLSNR
;
A
#
# COMPACT_ATOMS: atom_id res chain seq x y z
N MET A 1 -46.36 36.73 -26.74
CA MET A 1 -47.15 35.90 -27.68
C MET A 1 -46.18 34.98 -28.41
N ALA A 2 -45.88 33.83 -27.80
CA ALA A 2 -45.06 32.78 -28.40
C ALA A 2 -46.03 31.72 -28.95
N HIS A 3 -45.95 31.44 -30.24
CA HIS A 3 -46.76 30.41 -30.89
C HIS A 3 -46.49 29.04 -30.23
N PRO A 4 -47.53 28.28 -29.79
CA PRO A 4 -47.37 26.95 -29.18
C PRO A 4 -47.20 25.84 -30.23
N THR A 5 -46.72 26.15 -31.44
CA THR A 5 -46.78 25.26 -32.60
C THR A 5 -45.61 24.29 -32.71
N THR A 6 -44.49 24.52 -32.02
CA THR A 6 -43.25 23.74 -32.23
C THR A 6 -43.30 22.31 -31.67
N GLY A 7 -43.96 22.08 -30.52
CA GLY A 7 -44.09 20.73 -29.94
C GLY A 7 -45.05 19.83 -30.70
N LEU A 8 -46.19 20.38 -31.15
CA LEU A 8 -47.18 19.66 -31.95
C LEU A 8 -46.60 19.27 -33.33
N ASP A 9 -45.72 20.10 -33.90
CA ASP A 9 -45.04 19.81 -35.15
C ASP A 9 -43.95 18.73 -35.01
N GLU A 10 -43.22 18.66 -33.89
CA GLU A 10 -42.23 17.60 -33.65
C GLU A 10 -42.85 16.22 -33.44
N ASP A 11 -43.99 16.13 -32.75
CA ASP A 11 -44.68 14.86 -32.54
C ASP A 11 -45.37 14.36 -33.82
N LYS A 12 -46.00 15.26 -34.59
CA LYS A 12 -46.46 14.95 -35.95
C LYS A 12 -45.31 14.50 -36.86
N LEU A 13 -44.12 15.10 -36.70
CA LEU A 13 -42.94 14.70 -37.47
C LEU A 13 -42.46 13.29 -37.09
N LYS A 14 -42.52 12.91 -35.81
CA LYS A 14 -42.20 11.55 -35.35
C LYS A 14 -43.18 10.52 -35.89
N GLU A 15 -44.49 10.79 -35.80
CA GLU A 15 -45.53 9.91 -36.34
C GLU A 15 -45.38 9.73 -37.86
N ASN A 16 -45.08 10.81 -38.58
CA ASN A 16 -44.76 10.75 -40.01
C ASN A 16 -43.46 9.97 -40.30
N LEU A 17 -42.46 10.02 -39.42
CA LEU A 17 -41.22 9.26 -39.58
C LEU A 17 -41.45 7.76 -39.33
N GLU A 18 -42.25 7.41 -38.33
CA GLU A 18 -42.62 6.03 -37.99
C GLU A 18 -43.47 5.40 -39.09
N SER A 19 -44.47 6.11 -39.60
CA SER A 19 -45.27 5.64 -40.74
C SER A 19 -44.42 5.44 -42.00
N VAL A 20 -43.46 6.33 -42.29
CA VAL A 20 -42.53 6.14 -43.42
C VAL A 20 -41.60 4.93 -43.20
N LYS A 21 -41.15 4.66 -41.97
CA LYS A 21 -40.37 3.46 -41.63
C LYS A 21 -41.22 2.18 -41.78
N GLU A 22 -42.48 2.22 -41.38
CA GLU A 22 -43.41 1.11 -41.53
C GLU A 22 -43.69 0.81 -43.00
N ILE A 23 -43.89 1.84 -43.82
CA ILE A 23 -44.00 1.72 -45.28
C ILE A 23 -42.74 1.04 -45.83
N VAL A 24 -41.54 1.47 -45.43
CA VAL A 24 -40.28 0.84 -45.87
C VAL A 24 -40.23 -0.66 -45.55
N ASN A 25 -40.67 -1.07 -44.36
CA ASN A 25 -40.71 -2.47 -43.97
C ASN A 25 -41.75 -3.26 -44.81
N LYS A 26 -42.94 -2.70 -45.02
CA LYS A 26 -44.04 -3.32 -45.79
C LYS A 26 -43.88 -3.26 -47.30
N ILE A 27 -42.99 -2.42 -47.85
CA ILE A 27 -42.75 -2.29 -49.31
C ILE A 27 -42.39 -3.65 -49.95
N LYS A 28 -41.68 -4.52 -49.20
CA LYS A 28 -41.30 -5.84 -49.70
C LYS A 28 -42.53 -6.70 -50.01
N ASP A 29 -43.57 -6.59 -49.20
CA ASP A 29 -44.76 -7.45 -49.24
C ASP A 29 -45.83 -6.99 -50.25
N GLN A 30 -45.72 -5.76 -50.78
CA GLN A 30 -46.72 -5.22 -51.72
C GLN A 30 -46.60 -5.84 -53.13
N PRO A 31 -47.70 -6.11 -53.85
CA PRO A 31 -47.66 -6.72 -55.19
C PRO A 31 -47.40 -5.69 -56.30
N TRP A 32 -46.34 -4.87 -56.18
CA TRP A 32 -45.97 -3.83 -57.16
C TRP A 32 -44.73 -4.20 -57.97
N HIS A 33 -44.64 -3.70 -59.21
CA HIS A 33 -43.43 -3.82 -60.03
C HIS A 33 -42.19 -3.25 -59.32
N MET A 34 -41.06 -3.94 -59.48
CA MET A 34 -39.85 -3.69 -58.70
C MET A 34 -39.25 -2.28 -58.90
N ARG A 35 -39.37 -1.69 -60.10
CA ARG A 35 -38.95 -0.30 -60.34
C ARG A 35 -39.67 0.71 -59.43
N ARG A 36 -40.98 0.49 -59.17
CA ARG A 36 -41.78 1.36 -58.29
C ARG A 36 -41.37 1.17 -56.83
N LYS A 37 -41.15 -0.07 -56.39
CA LYS A 37 -40.65 -0.38 -55.04
C LYS A 37 -39.30 0.29 -54.77
N MET A 38 -38.35 0.19 -55.71
CA MET A 38 -37.01 0.77 -55.55
C MET A 38 -37.07 2.31 -55.46
N LYS A 39 -37.90 2.95 -56.30
CA LYS A 39 -38.05 4.41 -56.29
C LYS A 39 -38.65 4.89 -54.96
N LEU A 40 -39.70 4.22 -54.48
CA LEU A 40 -40.32 4.56 -53.19
C LEU A 40 -39.36 4.33 -52.02
N TYR A 41 -38.68 3.18 -51.98
CA TYR A 41 -37.67 2.88 -50.97
C TYR A 41 -36.56 3.94 -50.93
N ARG A 42 -36.04 4.36 -52.09
CA ARG A 42 -34.99 5.39 -52.17
C ARG A 42 -35.48 6.75 -51.64
N ILE A 43 -36.71 7.16 -51.98
CA ILE A 43 -37.30 8.41 -51.49
C ILE A 43 -37.51 8.34 -49.97
N SER A 44 -38.07 7.24 -49.46
CA SER A 44 -38.30 7.02 -48.03
C SER A 44 -36.98 6.98 -47.24
N GLN A 45 -35.93 6.36 -47.77
CA GLN A 45 -34.58 6.36 -47.16
C GLN A 45 -33.99 7.77 -47.08
N ILE A 46 -34.13 8.59 -48.14
CA ILE A 46 -33.69 9.99 -48.14
C ILE A 46 -34.49 10.81 -47.10
N TYR A 47 -35.79 10.56 -46.98
CA TYR A 47 -36.65 11.21 -45.99
C TYR A 47 -36.23 10.83 -44.56
N ILE A 48 -36.11 9.54 -44.26
CA ILE A 48 -35.69 9.04 -42.94
C ILE A 48 -34.33 9.64 -42.56
N GLY A 49 -33.33 9.57 -43.45
CA GLY A 49 -31.99 10.11 -43.17
C GLY A 49 -31.97 11.62 -42.89
N ARG A 50 -32.86 12.41 -43.54
CA ARG A 50 -32.94 13.86 -43.35
C ARG A 50 -33.58 14.26 -42.03
N TYR A 51 -34.58 13.51 -41.56
CA TYR A 51 -35.37 13.88 -40.37
C TYR A 51 -34.95 13.13 -39.09
N GLU A 52 -34.37 11.94 -39.20
CA GLU A 52 -33.84 11.19 -38.06
C GLU A 52 -32.65 11.91 -37.40
N GLY A 53 -31.82 12.61 -38.20
CA GLY A 53 -30.71 13.44 -37.68
C GLY A 53 -31.15 14.71 -36.94
N ARG A 54 -32.36 15.22 -37.18
CA ARG A 54 -32.92 16.40 -36.49
C ARG A 54 -33.52 16.04 -35.12
N LEU A 55 -34.24 14.92 -35.06
CA LEU A 55 -34.91 14.44 -33.84
C LEU A 55 -33.93 13.82 -32.81
N ASN A 56 -32.79 13.27 -33.25
CA ASN A 56 -31.83 12.59 -32.37
C ASN A 56 -30.67 13.47 -31.84
N ARG A 57 -30.70 14.80 -31.96
CA ARG A 57 -29.60 15.68 -31.50
C ARG A 57 -29.17 15.43 -30.04
N GLY A 58 -30.10 15.14 -29.13
CA GLY A 58 -29.80 14.78 -27.74
C GLY A 58 -29.14 13.39 -27.57
N ARG A 59 -29.65 12.37 -28.28
CA ARG A 59 -29.10 11.00 -28.25
C ARG A 59 -27.75 10.90 -28.97
N ALA A 60 -27.53 11.70 -30.01
CA ALA A 60 -26.27 11.79 -30.71
C ALA A 60 -25.16 12.38 -29.82
N ASN A 61 -25.47 13.42 -29.04
CA ASN A 61 -24.54 13.99 -28.07
C ASN A 61 -24.19 13.00 -26.94
N ALA A 62 -25.18 12.29 -26.41
CA ALA A 62 -24.95 11.23 -25.41
C ALA A 62 -24.09 10.07 -25.97
N ALA A 63 -24.33 9.65 -27.23
CA ALA A 63 -23.52 8.64 -27.90
C ALA A 63 -22.09 9.12 -28.17
N ASN A 64 -21.89 10.41 -28.49
CA ASN A 64 -20.57 11.00 -28.68
C ASN A 64 -19.80 11.11 -27.35
N LEU A 65 -20.48 11.48 -26.25
CA LEU A 65 -19.92 11.44 -24.89
C LEU A 65 -19.51 10.02 -24.50
N ALA A 66 -20.36 9.02 -24.72
CA ALA A 66 -20.03 7.62 -24.43
C ALA A 66 -18.83 7.13 -25.25
N LYS A 67 -18.74 7.51 -26.53
CA LYS A 67 -17.57 7.21 -27.38
C LYS A 67 -16.30 7.91 -26.89
N PHE A 68 -16.40 9.16 -26.46
CA PHE A 68 -15.28 9.91 -25.88
C PHE A 68 -14.79 9.28 -24.57
N PHE A 69 -15.68 8.91 -23.66
CA PHE A 69 -15.32 8.17 -22.44
C PHE A 69 -14.69 6.81 -22.74
N LYS A 70 -15.23 6.08 -23.73
CA LYS A 70 -14.63 4.81 -24.19
C LYS A 70 -13.22 5.03 -24.75
N GLN A 71 -13.01 6.12 -25.49
CA GLN A 71 -11.70 6.47 -26.04
C GLN A 71 -10.71 6.87 -24.95
N ILE A 72 -11.11 7.67 -23.96
CA ILE A 72 -10.30 8.01 -22.79
C ILE A 72 -9.92 6.75 -22.03
N ARG A 73 -10.90 5.88 -21.75
CA ARG A 73 -10.65 4.61 -21.05
C ARG A 73 -9.62 3.77 -21.78
N ARG A 74 -9.75 3.61 -23.11
CA ARG A 74 -8.76 2.86 -23.90
C ARG A 74 -7.38 3.51 -23.86
N ASN A 75 -7.31 4.84 -23.94
CA ASN A 75 -6.04 5.57 -23.85
C ASN A 75 -5.41 5.42 -22.45
N LEU A 76 -6.22 5.42 -21.39
CA LEU A 76 -5.76 5.15 -20.02
C LEU A 76 -5.27 3.71 -19.87
N GLU A 77 -5.98 2.72 -20.40
CA GLU A 77 -5.56 1.32 -20.39
C GLU A 77 -4.23 1.15 -21.15
N ASN A 78 -4.07 1.81 -22.30
CA ASN A 78 -2.80 1.83 -23.05
C ASN A 78 -1.68 2.53 -22.29
N LEU A 79 -1.96 3.67 -21.64
CA LEU A 79 -1.00 4.37 -20.80
C LEU A 79 -0.58 3.52 -19.60
N ILE A 80 -1.53 2.87 -18.93
CA ILE A 80 -1.27 1.96 -17.81
C ILE A 80 -0.41 0.78 -18.28
N ALA A 81 -0.69 0.22 -19.46
CA ALA A 81 0.12 -0.86 -20.03
C ALA A 81 1.56 -0.41 -20.35
N VAL A 82 1.76 0.81 -20.85
CA VAL A 82 3.09 1.39 -21.09
C VAL A 82 3.79 1.78 -19.78
N LEU A 83 3.02 2.28 -18.81
CA LEU A 83 3.48 2.65 -17.48
C LEU A 83 3.75 1.45 -16.58
N GLN A 84 3.31 0.24 -16.95
CA GLN A 84 3.56 -1.00 -16.21
C GLN A 84 5.03 -1.36 -16.37
N PRO A 85 5.89 -0.92 -15.46
CA PRO A 85 7.29 -0.97 -15.76
C PRO A 85 7.77 -2.39 -15.38
N TRP A 86 8.91 -2.81 -15.92
CA TRP A 86 9.62 -4.02 -15.48
C TRP A 86 8.86 -5.34 -15.69
N GLU A 87 7.69 -5.39 -16.36
CA GLU A 87 6.91 -6.62 -16.57
C GLU A 87 7.73 -7.72 -17.24
N GLU A 88 8.45 -7.37 -18.32
CA GLU A 88 9.33 -8.32 -19.02
C GLU A 88 10.49 -8.80 -18.15
N ARG A 89 11.02 -7.91 -17.28
CA ARG A 89 12.09 -8.25 -16.36
C ARG A 89 11.60 -9.20 -15.27
N ILE A 90 10.40 -8.94 -14.73
CA ILE A 90 9.75 -9.81 -13.75
C ILE A 90 9.45 -11.17 -14.36
N LYS A 91 8.91 -11.23 -15.58
CA LYS A 91 8.71 -12.49 -16.31
C LYS A 91 10.01 -13.23 -16.60
N SER A 92 11.08 -12.52 -16.95
CA SER A 92 12.39 -13.15 -17.09
C SER A 92 12.91 -13.72 -15.77
N ILE A 93 12.60 -13.09 -14.65
CA ILE A 93 12.96 -13.59 -13.31
C ILE A 93 12.06 -14.80 -12.96
N GLU A 94 10.77 -14.75 -13.28
CA GLU A 94 9.83 -15.87 -13.12
C GLU A 94 10.30 -17.11 -13.88
N ASN A 95 10.68 -16.92 -15.15
CA ASN A 95 11.17 -18.02 -15.97
C ASN A 95 12.50 -18.58 -15.43
N ARG A 96 13.38 -17.76 -14.87
CA ARG A 96 14.68 -18.22 -14.36
C ARG A 96 14.60 -18.80 -12.94
N PHE A 97 13.86 -18.16 -12.05
CA PHE A 97 13.86 -18.43 -10.61
C PHE A 97 12.52 -18.97 -10.07
N GLY A 98 11.53 -19.18 -10.95
CA GLY A 98 10.20 -19.67 -10.59
C GLY A 98 9.25 -18.60 -10.07
N SER A 99 7.98 -19.01 -9.91
CA SER A 99 6.88 -18.15 -9.47
C SER A 99 7.07 -17.55 -8.07
N ALA A 100 7.75 -18.28 -7.18
CA ALA A 100 7.99 -17.82 -5.80
C ALA A 100 8.88 -16.57 -5.74
N ALA A 101 9.97 -16.55 -6.53
CA ALA A 101 10.84 -15.38 -6.63
C ALA A 101 10.15 -14.22 -7.36
N ALA A 102 9.39 -14.51 -8.40
CA ALA A 102 8.62 -13.50 -9.13
C ALA A 102 7.56 -12.81 -8.25
N SER A 103 6.92 -13.56 -7.36
CA SER A 103 5.89 -13.05 -6.44
C SER A 103 6.39 -11.89 -5.57
N TYR A 104 7.66 -11.90 -5.15
CA TYR A 104 8.28 -10.79 -4.42
C TYR A 104 8.29 -9.50 -5.25
N PHE A 105 8.74 -9.57 -6.51
CA PHE A 105 8.81 -8.40 -7.38
C PHE A 105 7.42 -7.90 -7.81
N ILE A 106 6.46 -8.80 -7.97
CA ILE A 106 5.06 -8.45 -8.21
C ILE A 106 4.48 -7.68 -7.02
N LEU A 107 4.74 -8.14 -5.79
CA LEU A 107 4.37 -7.44 -4.57
C LEU A 107 5.07 -6.08 -4.47
N LEU A 108 6.38 -6.03 -4.70
CA LEU A 108 7.16 -4.79 -4.64
C LEU A 108 6.62 -3.75 -5.63
N ARG A 109 6.32 -4.16 -6.86
CA ARG A 109 5.68 -3.29 -7.86
C ARG A 109 4.35 -2.75 -7.38
N TRP A 110 3.52 -3.60 -6.77
CA TRP A 110 2.23 -3.18 -6.22
C TRP A 110 2.39 -2.17 -5.06
N VAL A 111 3.36 -2.38 -4.17
CA VAL A 111 3.68 -1.45 -3.08
C VAL A 111 4.15 -0.11 -3.62
N ILE A 112 5.00 -0.10 -4.67
CA ILE A 112 5.44 1.14 -5.33
C ILE A 112 4.24 1.94 -5.86
N TRP A 113 3.28 1.28 -6.51
CA TRP A 113 2.07 1.95 -7.01
C TRP A 113 1.24 2.58 -5.90
N ILE A 114 1.07 1.89 -4.77
CA ILE A 114 0.37 2.45 -3.61
C ILE A 114 1.10 3.67 -3.07
N ASN A 115 2.41 3.59 -2.85
CA ASN A 115 3.22 4.70 -2.34
C ASN A 115 3.19 5.90 -3.29
N LEU A 116 3.18 5.65 -4.60
CA LEU A 116 3.07 6.69 -5.61
C LEU A 116 1.70 7.39 -5.55
N ILE A 117 0.59 6.65 -5.40
CA ILE A 117 -0.73 7.24 -5.16
C ILE A 117 -0.75 8.08 -3.87
N GLN A 118 -0.16 7.59 -2.78
CA GLN A 118 -0.06 8.34 -1.53
C GLN A 118 0.76 9.63 -1.70
N THR A 119 1.84 9.56 -2.47
CA THR A 119 2.68 10.73 -2.79
C THR A 119 1.85 11.78 -3.52
N PHE A 120 0.97 11.39 -4.44
CA PHE A 120 0.04 12.31 -5.09
C PHE A 120 -0.95 12.96 -4.11
N PHE A 121 -1.45 12.23 -3.12
CA PHE A 121 -2.32 12.81 -2.08
C PHE A 121 -1.58 13.85 -1.24
N ILE A 122 -0.35 13.56 -0.79
CA ILE A 122 0.46 14.51 -0.01
C ILE A 122 0.85 15.71 -0.88
N LEU A 123 1.29 15.48 -2.12
CA LEU A 123 1.62 16.55 -3.05
C LEU A 123 0.43 17.46 -3.31
N GLY A 124 -0.72 16.88 -3.69
CA GLY A 124 -1.88 17.63 -4.13
C GLY A 124 -2.64 18.34 -3.01
N LEU A 125 -2.78 17.71 -1.84
CA LEU A 125 -3.56 18.27 -0.73
C LEU A 125 -2.69 19.01 0.29
N VAL A 126 -1.42 18.66 0.46
CA VAL A 126 -0.59 19.26 1.50
C VAL A 126 0.45 20.21 0.91
N MET A 127 1.33 19.71 0.02
CA MET A 127 2.44 20.51 -0.49
C MET A 127 2.02 21.62 -1.47
N VAL A 128 1.18 21.30 -2.46
CA VAL A 128 0.77 22.25 -3.51
C VAL A 128 -0.01 23.44 -2.95
N PRO A 129 -1.00 23.26 -2.06
CA PRO A 129 -1.73 24.40 -1.50
C PRO A 129 -0.82 25.33 -0.70
N GLU A 130 0.12 24.77 0.07
CA GLU A 130 1.13 25.53 0.80
C GLU A 130 2.08 26.30 -0.14
N LEU A 131 2.55 25.69 -1.23
CA LEU A 131 3.47 26.35 -2.18
C LEU A 131 2.82 27.52 -2.94
N ILE A 132 1.53 27.42 -3.24
CA ILE A 132 0.80 28.43 -4.03
C ILE A 132 0.28 29.54 -3.12
N TRP A 133 -0.38 29.19 -2.01
CA TRP A 133 -1.10 30.12 -1.14
C TRP A 133 -0.43 30.38 0.22
N GLY A 134 0.67 29.67 0.52
CA GLY A 134 1.56 29.93 1.64
C GLY A 134 1.87 31.40 1.81
N GLU A 135 1.89 31.89 3.05
CA GLU A 135 2.38 33.25 3.35
C GLU A 135 3.85 33.35 2.95
N LYS A 136 4.13 33.88 1.75
CA LYS A 136 5.48 34.14 1.26
C LYS A 136 6.17 35.32 1.94
N ASN A 137 5.43 36.12 2.69
CA ASN A 137 5.82 37.48 3.06
C ASN A 137 6.29 37.64 4.53
N GLY A 138 6.48 36.55 5.27
CA GLY A 138 7.06 36.58 6.61
C GLY A 138 8.35 35.77 6.65
N GLU A 139 9.48 36.43 6.93
CA GLU A 139 10.72 35.77 7.37
C GLU A 139 10.43 34.99 8.66
N THR A 140 9.93 33.78 8.49
CA THR A 140 9.56 32.92 9.60
C THR A 140 10.71 31.94 9.81
N TRP A 141 11.01 31.62 11.07
CA TRP A 141 11.99 30.61 11.48
C TRP A 141 11.79 29.21 10.83
N ARG A 142 10.65 28.99 10.17
CA ARG A 142 10.27 27.75 9.47
C ARG A 142 10.75 27.66 8.03
N THR A 143 10.94 28.80 7.36
CA THR A 143 11.22 28.87 5.91
C THR A 143 12.58 29.48 5.59
N THR A 144 13.20 30.16 6.56
CA THR A 144 14.46 30.89 6.37
C THR A 144 15.54 30.35 7.32
N MET A 145 16.70 30.00 6.77
CA MET A 145 17.88 29.60 7.55
C MET A 145 18.55 30.80 8.21
N THR A 146 19.05 30.62 9.43
CA THR A 146 19.93 31.61 10.07
C THR A 146 21.31 31.60 9.42
N LYS A 147 22.01 32.74 9.47
CA LYS A 147 23.35 32.90 8.84
C LYS A 147 24.38 31.88 9.35
N GLU A 148 24.25 31.45 10.61
CA GLU A 148 25.10 30.44 11.25
C GLU A 148 24.81 29.01 10.78
N GLU A 149 23.55 28.70 10.47
CA GLU A 149 23.17 27.40 9.92
C GLU A 149 23.62 27.25 8.47
N ILE A 150 23.66 28.35 7.70
CA ILE A 150 24.09 28.36 6.29
C ILE A 150 25.55 27.87 6.14
N SER A 151 26.45 28.27 7.04
CA SER A 151 27.86 27.83 7.00
C SER A 151 28.03 26.34 7.26
N THR A 152 27.11 25.71 7.99
CA THR A 152 27.16 24.29 8.37
C THR A 152 26.17 23.45 7.54
N ALA A 153 25.42 24.07 6.63
CA ALA A 153 24.32 23.46 5.90
C ALA A 153 24.76 22.33 4.96
N LEU A 154 25.97 22.44 4.41
CA LEU A 154 26.56 21.48 3.46
C LEU A 154 27.49 20.46 4.12
N THR A 155 27.68 20.53 5.44
CA THR A 155 28.48 19.54 6.18
C THR A 155 27.82 18.18 6.10
N TRP A 156 28.59 17.12 5.83
CA TRP A 156 28.09 15.74 5.73
C TRP A 156 27.24 15.32 6.93
N SER A 157 27.65 15.68 8.15
CA SER A 157 26.89 15.43 9.38
C SER A 157 25.47 16.03 9.32
N THR A 158 25.37 17.29 8.88
CA THR A 158 24.09 17.99 8.73
C THR A 158 23.20 17.36 7.68
N ILE A 159 23.75 16.98 6.52
CA ILE A 159 22.99 16.35 5.43
C ILE A 159 22.52 14.95 5.84
N TYR A 160 23.37 14.17 6.51
CA TYR A 160 23.06 12.82 6.97
C TYR A 160 21.87 12.79 7.94
N HIS A 161 21.73 13.82 8.77
CA HIS A 161 20.59 14.01 9.68
C HIS A 161 19.39 14.72 9.02
N TYR A 162 19.36 14.84 7.69
CA TYR A 162 18.33 15.57 6.94
C TYR A 162 18.17 17.04 7.38
N GLY A 163 19.25 17.62 7.91
CA GLY A 163 19.32 19.03 8.31
C GLY A 163 19.69 19.96 7.16
N GLY A 164 20.02 21.20 7.49
CA GLY A 164 20.42 22.20 6.49
C GLY A 164 19.27 22.55 5.55
N TYR A 165 19.53 22.64 4.25
CA TYR A 165 18.53 23.05 3.26
C TYR A 165 17.30 22.11 3.18
N ILE A 166 17.46 20.81 3.48
CA ILE A 166 16.37 19.83 3.42
C ILE A 166 15.30 20.13 4.49
N LYS A 167 15.70 20.60 5.67
CA LYS A 167 14.81 20.97 6.78
C LYS A 167 13.81 22.07 6.41
N TYR A 168 14.19 22.98 5.50
CA TYR A 168 13.39 24.14 5.08
C TYR A 168 12.61 23.88 3.79
N THR A 169 12.51 22.61 3.36
CA THR A 169 11.74 22.20 2.18
C THR A 169 10.32 21.76 2.60
N PRO A 170 9.28 21.94 1.76
CA PRO A 170 7.91 21.47 2.05
C PRO A 170 7.78 19.97 2.33
N VAL A 171 8.79 19.17 2.00
CA VAL A 171 8.83 17.73 2.32
C VAL A 171 8.91 17.49 3.83
N TYR A 172 9.45 18.45 4.59
CA TYR A 172 9.63 18.31 6.04
C TYR A 172 8.43 18.82 6.83
N TYR A 173 8.06 18.12 7.90
CA TYR A 173 6.92 18.48 8.74
C TYR A 173 7.03 19.89 9.35
N GLY A 174 8.24 20.30 9.74
CA GLY A 174 8.49 21.61 10.36
C GLY A 174 8.29 22.82 9.45
N TYR A 175 8.04 22.60 8.16
CA TYR A 175 7.74 23.66 7.19
C TYR A 175 6.34 24.25 7.38
N TYR A 176 5.38 23.41 7.76
CA TYR A 176 3.95 23.77 7.77
C TYR A 176 3.57 24.64 8.98
N SER A 177 2.66 25.61 8.75
CA SER A 177 2.18 26.57 9.76
C SER A 177 0.93 26.07 10.51
N ASP A 178 0.74 26.54 11.74
CA ASP A 178 -0.52 26.34 12.49
C ASP A 178 -1.56 27.44 12.21
N ASN A 179 -1.19 28.46 11.41
CA ASN A 179 -2.08 29.59 11.13
C ASN A 179 -3.32 29.14 10.33
N PRO A 180 -4.53 29.29 10.89
CA PRO A 180 -5.75 28.85 10.24
C PRO A 180 -6.30 29.99 9.40
N SER A 181 -5.75 30.25 8.20
CA SER A 181 -6.50 30.76 7.04
C SER A 181 -5.59 31.13 5.87
N PHE A 182 -5.65 30.32 4.81
CA PHE A 182 -5.50 30.88 3.46
C PHE A 182 -6.73 31.71 3.11
N SER A 183 -6.60 32.64 2.15
CA SER A 183 -7.69 33.51 1.68
C SER A 183 -8.97 32.77 1.26
N PHE A 184 -8.93 31.44 1.06
CA PHE A 184 -10.03 30.58 0.63
C PHE A 184 -10.63 29.69 1.75
N GLY A 185 -10.25 29.89 3.02
CA GLY A 185 -10.80 29.10 4.15
C GLY A 185 -10.26 27.67 4.27
N TYR A 186 -9.21 27.33 3.52
CA TYR A 186 -8.51 26.05 3.63
C TYR A 186 -7.66 26.02 4.91
N ARG A 187 -7.94 25.08 5.81
CA ARG A 187 -7.21 24.92 7.08
C ARG A 187 -6.12 23.87 6.92
N LEU A 188 -4.88 24.34 6.79
CA LEU A 188 -3.71 23.48 6.56
C LEU A 188 -3.51 22.39 7.64
N PRO A 189 -3.61 22.66 8.96
CA PRO A 189 -3.40 21.60 9.96
C PRO A 189 -4.47 20.50 9.88
N LEU A 190 -5.72 20.89 9.61
CA LEU A 190 -6.82 19.94 9.43
C LEU A 190 -6.63 19.11 8.15
N ALA A 191 -6.23 19.76 7.06
CA ALA A 191 -5.94 19.08 5.80
C ALA A 191 -4.78 18.09 5.93
N TYR A 192 -3.71 18.47 6.64
CA TYR A 192 -2.59 17.60 6.94
C TYR A 192 -3.05 16.35 7.71
N LEU A 193 -3.81 16.54 8.78
CA LEU A 193 -4.37 15.44 9.59
C LEU A 193 -5.29 14.54 8.76
N ALA A 194 -6.25 15.13 8.04
CA ALA A 194 -7.23 14.40 7.24
C ALA A 194 -6.56 13.64 6.09
N THR A 195 -5.58 14.24 5.41
CA THR A 195 -4.82 13.58 4.35
C THR A 195 -4.01 12.41 4.90
N THR A 196 -3.36 12.59 6.05
CA THR A 196 -2.60 11.51 6.71
C THR A 196 -3.52 10.36 7.11
N LEU A 197 -4.67 10.67 7.72
CA LEU A 197 -5.65 9.67 8.11
C LEU A 197 -6.27 8.95 6.90
N ALA A 198 -6.57 9.68 5.82
CA ALA A 198 -7.05 9.10 4.57
C ALA A 198 -6.02 8.17 3.93
N ILE A 199 -4.73 8.55 3.93
CA ILE A 199 -3.63 7.72 3.43
C ILE A 199 -3.50 6.43 4.24
N LEU A 200 -3.61 6.52 5.57
CA LEU A 200 -3.56 5.35 6.46
C LEU A 200 -4.75 4.41 6.24
N LEU A 201 -5.97 4.94 6.15
CA LEU A 201 -7.16 4.13 5.89
C LEU A 201 -7.09 3.48 4.50
N HIS A 202 -6.66 4.24 3.48
CA HIS A 202 -6.49 3.73 2.13
C HIS A 202 -5.44 2.61 2.07
N SER A 203 -4.28 2.79 2.71
CA SER A 203 -3.23 1.77 2.71
C SER A 203 -3.66 0.52 3.45
N PHE A 204 -4.28 0.68 4.62
CA PHE A 204 -4.81 -0.41 5.40
C PHE A 204 -5.87 -1.20 4.61
N TRP A 205 -6.82 -0.50 4.00
CA TRP A 205 -7.84 -1.13 3.17
C TRP A 205 -7.25 -1.81 1.93
N ALA A 206 -6.30 -1.18 1.24
CA ALA A 206 -5.66 -1.75 0.06
C ALA A 206 -4.89 -3.04 0.40
N VAL A 207 -4.14 -3.04 1.51
CA VAL A 207 -3.43 -4.23 2.00
C VAL A 207 -4.41 -5.32 2.42
N LEU A 208 -5.47 -4.99 3.17
CA LEU A 208 -6.49 -5.96 3.57
C LEU A 208 -7.20 -6.56 2.36
N ALA A 209 -7.62 -5.76 1.39
CA ALA A 209 -8.27 -6.23 0.18
C ALA A 209 -7.34 -7.15 -0.62
N LYS A 210 -6.05 -6.79 -0.72
CA LYS A 210 -5.06 -7.62 -1.42
C LYS A 210 -4.76 -8.93 -0.66
N MET A 211 -4.70 -8.88 0.66
CA MET A 211 -4.51 -10.06 1.49
C MET A 211 -5.73 -10.98 1.43
N ALA A 212 -6.94 -10.45 1.52
CA ALA A 212 -8.18 -11.22 1.43
C ALA A 212 -8.34 -11.91 0.06
N THR A 213 -7.97 -11.22 -1.04
CA THR A 213 -7.96 -11.83 -2.37
C THR A 213 -6.89 -12.92 -2.49
N ASN A 214 -5.66 -12.66 -2.03
CA ASN A 214 -4.60 -13.67 -2.04
C ASN A 214 -4.95 -14.89 -1.16
N VAL A 215 -5.62 -14.70 -0.02
CA VAL A 215 -6.11 -15.81 0.80
C VAL A 215 -7.19 -16.58 0.05
N ARG A 216 -8.19 -15.91 -0.55
CA ARG A 216 -9.25 -16.61 -1.31
C ARG A 216 -8.69 -17.38 -2.51
N GLU A 217 -7.70 -16.84 -3.21
CA GLU A 217 -7.03 -17.50 -4.34
C GLU A 217 -6.13 -18.66 -3.86
N GLY A 218 -5.42 -18.50 -2.74
CA GLY A 218 -4.59 -19.54 -2.13
C GLY A 218 -5.37 -20.64 -1.40
N THR A 219 -6.61 -20.38 -0.98
CA THR A 219 -7.49 -21.34 -0.29
C THR A 219 -8.48 -22.01 -1.24
N GLY A 220 -8.28 -21.91 -2.56
CA GLY A 220 -9.08 -22.59 -3.60
C GLY A 220 -9.09 -24.12 -3.51
N GLY A 221 -8.35 -24.73 -2.59
CA GLY A 221 -8.48 -26.13 -2.19
C GLY A 221 -9.47 -26.30 -1.02
N GLY A 222 -10.75 -26.01 -1.24
CA GLY A 222 -11.80 -26.36 -0.30
C GLY A 222 -11.92 -27.88 -0.19
N GLY A 223 -11.31 -28.46 0.85
CA GLY A 223 -11.41 -29.90 1.18
C GLY A 223 -10.09 -30.62 1.49
N THR A 224 -8.95 -29.94 1.56
CA THR A 224 -7.64 -30.63 1.60
C THR A 224 -7.19 -31.16 2.96
N ASP A 225 -7.89 -30.92 4.06
CA ASP A 225 -7.40 -31.37 5.37
C ASP A 225 -7.26 -32.90 5.47
N GLN A 226 -8.02 -33.65 4.66
CA GLN A 226 -7.95 -35.10 4.61
C GLN A 226 -6.84 -35.66 3.69
N TYR A 227 -6.35 -34.88 2.72
CA TYR A 227 -5.36 -35.32 1.72
C TYR A 227 -4.27 -34.26 1.46
N GLN A 228 -3.79 -33.59 2.52
CA GLN A 228 -2.74 -32.59 2.39
C GLN A 228 -1.46 -33.18 1.79
N PHE A 229 -1.08 -34.40 2.18
CA PHE A 229 0.11 -35.07 1.65
C PHE A 229 0.00 -35.33 0.13
N ALA A 230 -1.11 -35.90 -0.33
CA ALA A 230 -1.33 -36.19 -1.75
C ALA A 230 -1.40 -34.90 -2.58
N THR A 231 -2.15 -33.90 -2.10
CA THR A 231 -2.28 -32.61 -2.79
C THR A 231 -0.93 -31.91 -2.91
N ARG A 232 -0.11 -31.91 -1.85
CA ARG A 232 1.25 -31.37 -1.93
C ARG A 232 2.13 -32.23 -2.82
N SER A 233 2.06 -33.54 -2.80
CA SER A 233 2.87 -34.41 -3.68
C SER A 233 2.64 -34.09 -5.16
N TYR A 234 1.38 -33.99 -5.57
CA TYR A 234 1.04 -33.75 -6.97
C TYR A 234 1.14 -32.29 -7.40
N CYS A 235 0.91 -31.33 -6.50
CA CYS A 235 0.83 -29.90 -6.83
C CYS A 235 2.00 -29.04 -6.34
N SER A 236 3.05 -29.60 -5.72
CA SER A 236 4.16 -28.77 -5.19
C SER A 236 5.16 -28.30 -6.25
N TRP A 237 5.20 -28.94 -7.42
CA TRP A 237 6.15 -28.61 -8.47
C TRP A 237 5.71 -27.38 -9.27
N ASP A 238 6.66 -26.49 -9.55
CA ASP A 238 6.46 -25.32 -10.40
C ASP A 238 7.12 -25.55 -11.76
N TYR A 239 6.31 -25.71 -12.79
CA TYR A 239 6.76 -26.00 -14.16
C TYR A 239 7.33 -24.77 -14.89
N MET A 240 7.27 -23.57 -14.31
CA MET A 240 7.81 -22.34 -14.90
C MET A 240 9.32 -22.16 -14.63
N ILE A 241 9.95 -23.06 -13.86
CA ILE A 241 11.37 -22.99 -13.52
C ILE A 241 12.22 -23.46 -14.70
N ALA A 242 13.01 -22.56 -15.30
CA ALA A 242 13.96 -22.89 -16.37
C ALA A 242 15.41 -23.08 -15.88
N ASN A 243 15.78 -22.59 -14.69
CA ASN A 243 17.12 -22.76 -14.14
C ASN A 243 17.24 -24.06 -13.32
N ARG A 244 18.27 -24.86 -13.61
CA ARG A 244 18.58 -26.09 -12.88
C ARG A 244 18.86 -25.85 -11.39
N ASP A 245 19.63 -24.82 -11.05
CA ASP A 245 19.97 -24.52 -9.65
C ASP A 245 18.70 -24.20 -8.82
N THR A 246 17.72 -23.54 -9.44
CA THR A 246 16.45 -23.24 -8.78
C THR A 246 15.55 -24.47 -8.71
N GLY A 247 15.62 -25.37 -9.70
CA GLY A 247 14.98 -26.68 -9.65
C GLY A 247 15.49 -27.51 -8.47
N ASP A 248 16.80 -27.62 -8.30
CA ASP A 248 17.43 -28.35 -7.18
C ASP A 248 17.01 -27.76 -5.83
N ASN A 249 16.98 -26.42 -5.71
CA ASN A 249 16.47 -25.74 -4.53
C ASN A 249 14.99 -26.01 -4.27
N LYS A 250 14.15 -26.08 -5.31
CA LYS A 250 12.72 -26.41 -5.20
C LYS A 250 12.53 -27.85 -4.75
N VAL A 251 13.29 -28.81 -5.30
CA VAL A 251 13.30 -30.21 -4.85
C VAL A 251 13.71 -30.30 -3.38
N ALA A 252 14.79 -29.61 -2.98
CA ALA A 252 15.24 -29.58 -1.59
C ALA A 252 14.18 -28.97 -0.66
N ALA A 253 13.49 -27.90 -1.08
CA ALA A 253 12.41 -27.29 -0.33
C ALA A 253 11.21 -28.24 -0.16
N ILE A 254 10.79 -28.92 -1.23
CA ILE A 254 9.71 -29.93 -1.20
C ILE A 254 10.09 -31.09 -0.28
N SER A 255 11.33 -31.60 -0.39
CA SER A 255 11.84 -32.67 0.48
C SER A 255 11.83 -32.26 1.95
N ARG A 256 12.27 -31.04 2.27
CA ARG A 256 12.21 -30.50 3.64
C ARG A 256 10.76 -30.39 4.14
N ALA A 257 9.84 -29.90 3.32
CA ALA A 257 8.43 -29.81 3.68
C ALA A 257 7.80 -31.19 3.99
N PHE A 258 8.18 -32.23 3.23
CA PHE A 258 7.74 -33.60 3.53
C PHE A 258 8.39 -34.16 4.79
N LYS A 259 9.70 -33.94 4.99
CA LYS A 259 10.39 -34.35 6.22
C LYS A 259 9.76 -33.71 7.45
N GLU A 260 9.42 -32.43 7.37
CA GLU A 260 8.76 -31.69 8.44
C GLU A 260 7.37 -32.26 8.74
N TYR A 261 6.57 -32.57 7.71
CA TYR A 261 5.24 -33.17 7.89
C TYR A 261 5.30 -34.58 8.52
N ILE A 262 6.26 -35.41 8.09
CA ILE A 262 6.46 -36.74 8.68
C ILE A 262 6.92 -36.61 10.14
N LEU A 263 7.81 -35.65 10.42
CA LEU A 263 8.26 -35.35 11.77
C LEU A 263 7.11 -34.85 12.67
N GLU A 264 6.16 -34.09 12.11
CA GLU A 264 4.95 -33.63 12.81
C GLU A 264 4.10 -34.81 13.29
N GLU A 265 3.84 -35.78 12.42
CA GLU A 265 3.09 -36.99 12.76
C GLU A 265 3.85 -37.87 13.76
N HIS A 266 5.18 -38.01 13.61
CA HIS A 266 6.01 -38.77 14.57
C HIS A 266 5.97 -38.17 15.98
N HIS A 267 6.18 -36.85 16.10
CA HIS A 267 6.11 -36.15 17.39
C HIS A 267 4.69 -36.13 17.98
N ARG A 268 3.64 -36.41 17.20
CA ARG A 268 2.28 -36.57 17.72
C ARG A 268 2.11 -37.89 18.47
N GLY A 269 2.82 -38.95 18.05
CA GLY A 269 2.76 -40.29 18.64
C GLY A 269 3.59 -40.49 19.92
N GLU A 270 4.70 -39.76 20.11
CA GLU A 270 5.64 -39.97 21.24
C GLU A 270 5.29 -39.23 22.54
N LYS A 271 4.21 -38.44 22.60
CA LYS A 271 3.98 -37.41 23.63
C LYS A 271 3.61 -37.87 25.05
N ASP A 272 3.79 -39.13 25.41
CA ASP A 272 3.35 -39.64 26.72
C ASP A 272 4.39 -39.68 27.84
N HIS A 273 5.69 -39.49 27.57
CA HIS A 273 6.69 -39.55 28.65
C HIS A 273 6.89 -38.21 29.37
N ASN A 274 6.49 -38.08 30.64
CA ASN A 274 6.73 -36.95 31.56
C ASN A 274 6.15 -35.56 31.19
N LYS A 275 4.82 -35.46 31.16
CA LYS A 275 4.07 -34.21 30.92
C LYS A 275 4.40 -33.08 31.91
N TRP A 276 4.69 -33.41 33.18
CA TRP A 276 4.94 -32.43 34.24
C TRP A 276 6.28 -31.69 34.11
N LEU A 277 7.36 -32.41 33.77
CA LEU A 277 8.68 -31.79 33.57
C LEU A 277 8.64 -30.81 32.38
N ARG A 278 8.00 -31.21 31.28
CA ARG A 278 7.81 -30.34 30.11
C ARG A 278 6.98 -29.10 30.45
N LEU A 279 5.91 -29.24 31.24
CA LEU A 279 5.11 -28.10 31.68
C LEU A 279 5.96 -27.12 32.52
N PHE A 280 6.78 -27.64 33.42
CA PHE A 280 7.69 -26.83 34.23
C PHE A 280 8.71 -26.06 33.37
N LEU A 281 9.39 -26.74 32.43
CA LEU A 281 10.35 -26.10 31.53
C LEU A 281 9.72 -25.00 30.67
N ARG A 282 8.48 -25.20 30.23
CA ARG A 282 7.72 -24.18 29.47
C ARG A 282 7.38 -22.97 30.31
N ILE A 283 6.90 -23.17 31.54
CA ILE A 283 6.62 -22.05 32.45
C ILE A 283 7.91 -21.28 32.74
N LEU A 284 9.01 -21.99 33.01
CA LEU A 284 10.32 -21.40 33.25
C LEU A 284 10.79 -20.55 32.05
N ALA A 285 10.66 -21.07 30.83
CA ALA A 285 11.06 -20.34 29.63
C ALA A 285 10.21 -19.07 29.39
N TRP A 286 8.90 -19.10 29.69
CA TRP A 286 8.06 -17.91 29.65
C TRP A 286 8.43 -16.88 30.73
N VAL A 287 8.78 -17.33 31.94
CA VAL A 287 9.28 -16.45 33.01
C VAL A 287 10.60 -15.79 32.59
N ILE A 288 11.55 -16.55 32.04
CA ILE A 288 12.82 -16.00 31.56
C ILE A 288 12.58 -15.03 30.41
N THR A 289 11.67 -15.35 29.48
CA THR A 289 11.28 -14.44 28.39
C THR A 289 10.77 -13.11 28.96
N GLY A 290 9.89 -13.15 29.96
CA GLY A 290 9.38 -11.95 30.63
C GLY A 290 10.48 -11.13 31.31
N LEU A 291 11.42 -11.80 31.99
CA LEU A 291 12.58 -11.16 32.63
C LEU A 291 13.50 -10.50 31.61
N LEU A 292 13.76 -11.16 30.48
CA LEU A 292 14.52 -10.58 29.37
C LEU A 292 13.80 -9.32 28.83
N LEU A 293 12.49 -9.39 28.57
CA LEU A 293 11.74 -8.22 28.11
C LEU A 293 11.85 -7.05 29.10
N ALA A 294 11.69 -7.29 30.41
CA ALA A 294 11.85 -6.26 31.43
C ALA A 294 13.28 -5.69 31.47
N LEU A 295 14.30 -6.56 31.38
CA LEU A 295 15.70 -6.17 31.33
C LEU A 295 16.01 -5.29 30.12
N SER A 296 15.41 -5.59 28.96
CA SER A 296 15.60 -4.80 27.74
C SER A 296 15.13 -3.35 27.89
N VAL A 297 13.97 -3.16 28.54
CA VAL A 297 13.43 -1.83 28.84
C VAL A 297 14.30 -1.11 29.87
N TYR A 298 14.70 -1.82 30.92
CA TYR A 298 15.55 -1.25 31.96
C TYR A 298 16.88 -0.72 31.40
N ILE A 299 17.56 -1.51 30.58
CA ILE A 299 18.82 -1.08 29.92
C ILE A 299 18.58 0.16 29.04
N LEU A 300 17.48 0.19 28.27
CA LEU A 300 17.15 1.34 27.43
C LEU A 300 16.90 2.60 28.25
N MET A 301 16.12 2.52 29.32
CA MET A 301 15.87 3.65 30.22
C MET A 301 17.18 4.18 30.82
N GLN A 302 18.07 3.29 31.29
CA GLN A 302 19.35 3.69 31.86
C GLN A 302 20.26 4.39 30.83
N VAL A 303 20.32 3.89 29.60
CA VAL A 303 21.08 4.55 28.53
C VAL A 303 20.47 5.90 28.15
N MET A 304 19.14 6.03 28.20
CA MET A 304 18.46 7.30 27.94
C MET A 304 18.74 8.33 29.03
N GLU A 305 18.68 7.96 30.30
CA GLU A 305 19.04 8.84 31.43
C GLU A 305 20.53 9.22 31.38
N TRP A 306 21.40 8.26 31.10
CA TRP A 306 22.81 8.51 30.91
C TRP A 306 23.06 9.52 29.78
N LYS A 307 22.35 9.39 28.65
CA LYS A 307 22.45 10.34 27.53
C LYS A 307 22.09 11.78 27.96
N LYS A 308 21.04 11.96 28.78
CA LYS A 308 20.62 13.28 29.27
C LYS A 308 21.69 13.97 30.14
N THR A 309 22.60 13.20 30.73
CA THR A 309 23.67 13.73 31.59
C THR A 309 24.78 14.42 30.79
N PHE A 310 24.92 14.14 29.49
CA PHE A 310 25.92 14.79 28.64
C PHE A 310 25.44 16.17 28.18
N LYS A 311 26.17 17.22 28.60
CA LYS A 311 25.96 18.60 28.14
C LYS A 311 27.03 19.07 27.14
N ASP A 312 27.83 18.16 26.61
CA ASP A 312 28.96 18.52 25.74
C ASP A 312 28.46 19.03 24.37
N PRO A 313 28.96 20.19 23.88
CA PRO A 313 28.54 20.76 22.59
C PRO A 313 28.88 19.89 21.37
N ASN A 314 29.91 19.03 21.48
CA ASN A 314 30.35 18.10 20.43
C ASN A 314 30.46 16.68 21.00
N PRO A 315 29.34 15.93 21.12
CA PRO A 315 29.38 14.56 21.61
C PRO A 315 30.14 13.65 20.64
N SER A 316 30.85 12.68 21.19
CA SER A 316 31.47 11.61 20.39
C SER A 316 30.39 10.85 19.60
N TYR A 317 30.75 10.30 18.43
CA TYR A 317 29.83 9.54 17.58
C TYR A 317 29.06 8.45 18.35
N PHE A 318 29.72 7.81 19.32
CA PHE A 318 29.13 6.79 20.19
C PHE A 318 28.11 7.35 21.19
N GLN A 319 28.36 8.55 21.73
CA GLN A 319 27.44 9.20 22.67
C GLN A 319 26.16 9.67 21.97
N SER A 320 26.29 10.28 20.79
CA SER A 320 25.14 10.71 19.99
C SER A 320 24.24 9.52 19.62
N ASN A 321 24.86 8.42 19.19
CA ASN A 321 24.16 7.23 18.72
C ASN A 321 23.96 6.16 19.79
N ALA A 322 24.24 6.44 21.08
CA ALA A 322 24.23 5.45 22.15
C ALA A 322 22.89 4.71 22.23
N GLN A 323 21.78 5.45 22.20
CA GLN A 323 20.42 4.89 22.23
C GLN A 323 20.16 3.94 21.04
N ALA A 324 20.54 4.36 19.83
CA ALA A 324 20.34 3.57 18.61
C ALA A 324 21.23 2.32 18.60
N LEU A 325 22.47 2.44 19.11
CA LEU A 325 23.40 1.33 19.24
C LEU A 325 22.91 0.31 20.27
N THR A 326 22.41 0.77 21.42
CA THR A 326 21.82 -0.09 22.45
C THR A 326 20.59 -0.81 21.92
N PHE A 327 19.68 -0.11 21.25
CA PHE A 327 18.51 -0.73 20.61
C PHE A 327 18.93 -1.83 19.65
N LYS A 328 19.88 -1.54 18.74
CA LYS A 328 20.40 -2.53 17.79
C LYS A 328 21.10 -3.70 18.48
N GLY A 329 21.84 -3.44 19.55
CA GLY A 329 22.49 -4.48 20.36
C GLY A 329 21.48 -5.42 21.01
N ILE A 330 20.42 -4.87 21.60
CA ILE A 330 19.32 -5.66 22.17
C ILE A 330 18.66 -6.51 21.07
N SER A 331 18.33 -5.92 19.93
CA SER A 331 17.73 -6.64 18.79
C SER A 331 18.63 -7.72 18.18
N LEU A 332 19.94 -7.71 18.44
CA LEU A 332 20.87 -8.74 17.98
C LEU A 332 21.07 -9.85 19.03
N VAL A 333 21.25 -9.48 20.30
CA VAL A 333 21.61 -10.45 21.35
C VAL A 333 20.40 -11.24 21.85
N PHE A 334 19.22 -10.60 21.96
CA PHE A 334 18.05 -11.23 22.57
C PHE A 334 17.44 -12.36 21.72
N PRO A 335 17.35 -12.26 20.38
CA PRO A 335 16.90 -13.39 19.56
C PRO A 335 17.73 -14.67 19.78
N GLU A 336 19.05 -14.55 19.90
CA GLU A 336 19.95 -15.67 20.19
C GLU A 336 19.66 -16.33 21.55
N LEU A 337 19.24 -15.53 22.55
CA LEU A 337 18.81 -16.05 23.86
C LEU A 337 17.45 -16.75 23.76
N PHE A 338 16.53 -16.23 22.95
CA PHE A 338 15.23 -16.87 22.70
C PHE A 338 15.38 -18.20 21.98
N GLU A 339 16.30 -18.33 21.02
CA GLU A 339 16.59 -19.59 20.35
C GLU A 339 17.08 -20.67 21.34
N LYS A 340 17.96 -20.31 22.28
CA LYS A 340 18.40 -21.23 23.34
C LYS A 340 17.24 -21.66 24.24
N LEU A 341 16.30 -20.77 24.54
CA LEU A 341 15.09 -21.10 25.32
C LEU A 341 14.16 -22.05 24.56
N GLU A 342 14.07 -21.95 23.23
CA GLU A 342 13.22 -22.82 22.40
C GLU A 342 13.72 -24.26 22.36
N HIS A 343 15.04 -24.45 22.34
CA HIS A 343 15.62 -25.78 22.47
C HIS A 343 15.26 -26.46 23.79
N LEU A 344 14.99 -25.69 24.86
CA LEU A 344 14.58 -26.22 26.16
C LEU A 344 13.08 -26.56 26.25
N GLU A 345 12.24 -25.97 25.40
CA GLU A 345 10.78 -26.14 25.47
C GLU A 345 10.24 -27.32 24.65
N GLU A 346 11.06 -27.86 23.75
CA GLU A 346 10.77 -29.01 22.88
C GLU A 346 9.39 -28.89 22.17
N TYR A 347 9.01 -27.70 21.67
CA TYR A 347 7.84 -27.62 20.78
C TYR A 347 8.16 -28.15 19.38
N HIS A 348 7.09 -28.41 18.63
CA HIS A 348 7.16 -28.68 17.20
C HIS A 348 7.89 -27.53 16.47
N PRO A 349 8.74 -27.79 15.47
CA PRO A 349 9.51 -26.75 14.75
C PRO A 349 8.67 -25.57 14.26
N LEU A 350 7.46 -25.80 13.70
CA LEU A 350 6.56 -24.71 13.30
C LEU A 350 6.03 -23.88 14.47
N ILE A 351 5.76 -24.52 15.61
CA ILE A 351 5.27 -23.83 16.81
C ILE A 351 6.42 -23.06 17.46
N ASN A 352 7.61 -23.67 17.55
CA ASN A 352 8.84 -23.01 17.97
C ASN A 352 9.11 -21.78 17.11
N LEU A 353 9.09 -21.91 15.78
CA LEU A 353 9.28 -20.77 14.87
C LEU A 353 8.26 -19.65 15.10
N ARG A 354 6.97 -20.00 15.27
CA ARG A 354 5.93 -18.99 15.57
C ARG A 354 6.13 -18.34 16.93
N LEU A 355 6.51 -19.10 17.95
CA LEU A 355 6.79 -18.59 19.29
C LEU A 355 8.04 -17.69 19.28
N HIS A 356 9.09 -18.08 18.56
CA HIS A 356 10.30 -17.29 18.33
C HIS A 356 9.97 -15.92 17.73
N LEU A 357 9.25 -15.93 16.61
CA LEU A 357 8.82 -14.72 15.92
C LEU A 357 7.93 -13.86 16.82
N THR A 358 7.08 -14.48 17.64
CA THR A 358 6.24 -13.78 18.61
C THR A 358 7.08 -13.11 19.71
N ARG A 359 8.09 -13.80 20.25
CA ARG A 359 9.02 -13.24 21.26
C ARG A 359 9.81 -12.06 20.70
N ILE A 360 10.32 -12.18 19.47
CA ILE A 360 11.01 -11.09 18.78
C ILE A 360 10.05 -9.92 18.54
N ALA A 361 8.82 -10.18 18.11
CA ALA A 361 7.82 -9.13 17.92
C ALA A 361 7.47 -8.43 19.23
N MET A 362 7.30 -9.16 20.34
CA MET A 362 7.07 -8.60 21.68
C MET A 362 8.25 -7.72 22.12
N LEU A 363 9.48 -8.20 21.94
CA LEU A 363 10.69 -7.42 22.23
C LEU A 363 10.70 -6.11 21.44
N ASN A 364 10.47 -6.17 20.13
CA ASN A 364 10.46 -4.99 19.28
C ASN A 364 9.34 -4.02 19.66
N LEU A 365 8.15 -4.50 20.01
CA LEU A 365 7.05 -3.64 20.45
C LEU A 365 7.38 -2.92 21.76
N VAL A 366 7.90 -3.65 22.74
CA VAL A 366 8.24 -3.12 24.06
C VAL A 366 9.39 -2.11 24.00
N THR A 367 10.44 -2.41 23.22
CA THR A 367 11.58 -1.49 23.05
C THR A 367 11.21 -0.24 22.27
N ASN A 368 10.41 -0.36 21.20
CA ASN A 368 9.88 0.81 20.48
C ASN A 368 8.97 1.67 21.36
N TYR A 369 8.11 1.05 22.18
CA TYR A 369 7.27 1.77 23.12
C TYR A 369 8.11 2.58 24.12
N ALA A 370 9.15 1.99 24.70
CA ALA A 370 10.07 2.69 25.61
C ALA A 370 10.75 3.89 24.93
N LEU A 371 11.19 3.75 23.67
CA LEU A 371 11.77 4.84 22.88
C LEU A 371 10.79 6.00 22.66
N ILE A 372 9.56 5.67 22.25
CA ILE A 372 8.50 6.67 22.02
C ILE A 372 8.20 7.42 23.32
N GLN A 373 8.08 6.71 24.44
CA GLN A 373 7.81 7.35 25.72
C GLN A 373 8.92 8.32 26.13
N ASN A 374 10.18 7.95 25.90
CA ASN A 374 11.31 8.85 26.16
C ASN A 374 11.26 10.10 25.27
N TRP A 375 10.97 9.96 23.97
CA TRP A 375 10.81 11.12 23.07
C TRP A 375 9.66 12.03 23.48
N ILE A 376 8.54 11.47 23.95
CA ILE A 376 7.42 12.26 24.49
C ILE A 376 7.87 13.02 25.75
N SER A 377 8.59 12.36 26.66
CA SER A 377 9.11 13.00 27.87
C SER A 377 10.05 14.16 27.53
N GLU A 378 10.98 13.95 26.59
CA GLU A 378 11.94 14.96 26.14
C GLU A 378 11.23 16.14 25.47
N ALA A 379 10.22 15.87 24.63
CA ALA A 379 9.39 16.91 24.02
C ALA A 379 8.66 17.75 25.08
N ASN A 380 8.08 17.10 26.10
CA ASN A 380 7.40 17.79 27.19
C ASN A 380 8.35 18.66 28.03
N GLU A 381 9.57 18.20 28.30
CA GLU A 381 10.61 18.98 28.97
C GLU A 381 11.01 20.22 28.16
N MET A 382 11.19 20.07 26.84
CA MET A 382 11.48 21.19 25.93
C MET A 382 10.35 22.23 25.88
N VAL A 383 9.09 21.77 25.87
CA VAL A 383 7.94 22.68 25.91
C VAL A 383 7.89 23.43 27.24
N ARG A 384 8.12 22.74 28.37
CA ARG A 384 8.10 23.35 29.70
C ARG A 384 9.20 24.39 29.89
N THR A 385 10.42 24.10 29.42
CA THR A 385 11.54 25.06 29.45
C THR A 385 11.27 26.29 28.59
N ARG A 386 10.68 26.13 27.41
CA ARG A 386 10.26 27.27 26.57
C ARG A 386 9.17 28.13 27.21
N LEU A 387 8.22 27.51 27.92
CA LEU A 387 7.18 28.22 28.65
C LEU A 387 7.72 28.95 29.89
N SER A 388 8.76 28.42 30.53
CA SER A 388 9.43 29.07 31.67
C SER A 388 10.35 30.22 31.26
N ASN A 389 10.83 30.23 30.02
CA ASN A 389 11.72 31.27 29.49
C ASN A 389 10.97 32.42 28.78
N ARG A 390 9.64 32.29 28.64
CA ARG A 390 8.74 33.38 28.21
C ARG A 390 8.07 33.98 29.44
#